data_AF-A0A1B2ET05-F1
#
_entry.id   AF-A0A1B2ET05-F1
#
_cell.length_a   1.000
_cell.length_b   1.000
_cell.length_c   1.000
_cell.angle_alpha   90.00
_cell.angle_beta   90.00
_cell.angle_gamma   90.00
#
_symmetry.space_group_name_H-M   'P 1'
#
loop_
_entity.id
_entity.type
_entity.pdbx_description
1 polymer ?
#
loop_
_entity_poly.entity_id
_entity_poly.type
_entity_poly.pdbx_seq_one_letter_code
_entity_poly.pdbx_strand_id
1 'polypeptide(L)' 'MDYKIELVAQTLHQVEQGSTWDNETAGRKERFREYARNAIKLLGNDIGVLLLALEKCSSKR' A
#
# COMPACT_ATOMS: atom_id res chain seq x y z
N MET A 1 -10.29 5.69 8.86
CA MET A 1 -9.40 5.26 7.75
C MET A 1 -9.35 3.76 7.75
N ASP A 2 -9.56 3.11 6.60
CA ASP A 2 -9.42 1.66 6.49
C ASP A 2 -7.94 1.31 6.51
N TYR A 3 -7.50 0.60 7.56
CA TYR A 3 -6.10 0.22 7.77
C TYR A 3 -5.52 -0.55 6.58
N LYS A 4 -6.32 -1.38 5.91
CA LYS A 4 -5.86 -2.16 4.74
C LYS A 4 -5.55 -1.25 3.56
N ILE A 5 -6.38 -0.24 3.33
CA ILE A 5 -6.15 0.74 2.26
C ILE A 5 -4.83 1.47 2.52
N GLU A 6 -4.59 1.92 3.75
CA GLU A 6 -3.37 2.64 4.10
C GLU A 6 -2.12 1.77 3.95
N LEU A 7 -2.18 0.50 4.40
CA LEU A 7 -1.07 -0.45 4.27
C LEU A 7 -0.72 -0.73 2.80
N VAL A 8 -1.72 -0.99 1.96
CA VAL A 8 -1.50 -1.21 0.52
C VAL A 8 -0.97 0.07 -0.13
N ALA A 9 -1.50 1.24 0.22
CA ALA A 9 -1.06 2.53 -0.35
C ALA A 9 0.41 2.84 -0.02
N GLN A 10 0.80 2.65 1.24
CA GLN A 10 2.19 2.79 1.69
C GLN A 10 3.12 1.83 0.94
N THR A 11 2.68 0.59 0.77
CA THR A 11 3.49 -0.42 0.09
C THR A 11 3.68 -0.11 -1.39
N LEU A 12 2.61 0.32 -2.08
CA LEU A 12 2.69 0.76 -3.47
C LEU A 12 3.63 1.96 -3.63
N HIS A 13 3.54 2.95 -2.74
CA HIS A 13 4.45 4.10 -2.73
C HIS A 13 5.90 3.69 -2.50
N GLN A 14 6.16 2.83 -1.51
CA GLN A 14 7.50 2.37 -1.19
C GLN A 14 8.17 1.64 -2.36
N VAL A 15 7.40 0.82 -3.10
CA VAL A 15 7.89 0.10 -4.28
C VAL A 15 8.17 1.06 -5.45
N GLU A 16 7.31 2.05 -5.67
CA GLU A 16 7.44 2.97 -6.81
C GLU A 16 8.49 4.07 -6.59
N GLN A 17 8.55 4.64 -5.39
CA GLN A 17 9.29 5.89 -5.12
C GLN A 17 10.51 5.68 -4.22
N GLY A 18 10.54 4.63 -3.40
CA GLY A 18 11.62 4.39 -2.43
C GLY A 18 11.78 5.48 -1.36
N SER A 19 10.88 6.47 -1.31
CA SER A 19 10.91 7.60 -0.38
C SER A 19 9.99 7.37 0.82
N THR A 20 10.15 8.19 1.87
CA THR A 20 9.37 8.03 3.11
C THR A 20 7.93 8.47 2.91
N TRP A 21 6.97 7.58 3.18
CA TRP A 21 5.54 7.87 3.13
C TRP A 21 5.16 9.10 3.96
N ASP A 22 5.75 9.28 5.14
CA ASP A 22 5.38 10.36 6.06
C ASP A 22 5.58 11.76 5.46
N ASN A 23 6.62 11.93 4.64
CA ASN A 23 6.95 13.20 3.98
C ASN A 23 6.19 13.42 2.66
N GLU A 24 5.36 12.47 2.25
CA GLU A 24 4.63 12.56 1.00
C GLU A 24 3.45 13.54 1.11
N THR A 25 3.20 14.29 0.04
CA THR A 25 2.12 15.29 -0.01
C THR A 25 0.74 14.65 0.13
N ALA A 26 -0.20 15.36 0.75
CA ALA A 26 -1.55 14.85 0.97
C ALA A 26 -2.25 14.40 -0.33
N GLY A 27 -2.11 15.16 -1.42
CA GLY A 27 -2.67 14.81 -2.72
C GLY A 27 -2.04 13.54 -3.31
N ARG A 28 -0.75 13.30 -3.08
CA ARG A 28 -0.08 12.08 -3.55
C ARG A 28 -0.44 10.88 -2.68
N LYS A 29 -0.53 11.04 -1.36
CA LYS A 29 -1.06 10.01 -0.45
C LYS A 29 -2.46 9.57 -0.87
N GLU A 30 -3.34 10.50 -1.24
CA GLU A 30 -4.69 10.14 -1.68
C GLU A 30 -4.71 9.36 -3.00
N ARG A 31 -3.83 9.69 -3.97
CA ARG A 31 -3.69 8.90 -5.19
C ARG A 31 -3.28 7.46 -4.90
N PHE A 32 -2.31 7.24 -4.01
CA PHE A 32 -1.91 5.89 -3.62
C PHE A 32 -3.01 5.14 -2.88
N ARG A 33 -3.84 5.83 -2.07
CA ARG A 33 -5.05 5.22 -1.48
C ARG A 33 -6.07 4.83 -2.53
N GLU A 34 -6.22 5.61 -3.59
CA GLU A 34 -7.09 5.26 -4.71
C GLU A 34 -6.58 4.01 -5.45
N TYR A 35 -5.26 3.91 -5.69
CA TYR A 35 -4.66 2.69 -6.23
C TYR A 35 -4.85 1.50 -5.31
N ALA A 36 -4.71 1.68 -4.01
CA ALA A 36 -4.98 0.65 -3.02
C ALA A 36 -6.45 0.18 -3.05
N ARG A 37 -7.41 1.11 -3.12
CA ARG A 37 -8.83 0.77 -3.27
C ARG A 37 -9.09 -0.04 -4.53
N ASN A 38 -8.48 0.37 -5.65
CA ASN A 38 -8.63 -0.34 -6.92
C ASN A 38 -7.99 -1.74 -6.87
N ALA A 39 -6.79 -1.87 -6.29
CA ALA A 39 -6.13 -3.15 -6.13
C ALA A 39 -6.95 -4.11 -5.24
N ILE A 40 -7.47 -3.63 -4.10
CA ILE A 40 -8.33 -4.41 -3.22
C ILE A 40 -9.61 -4.84 -3.95
N LYS A 41 -10.22 -3.94 -4.72
CA LYS A 41 -11.43 -4.25 -5.49
C LYS A 41 -11.17 -5.28 -6.60
N LEU A 42 -10.04 -5.19 -7.28
CA LEU A 42 -9.66 -6.08 -8.38
C LEU A 42 -9.23 -7.47 -7.88
N LEU A 43 -8.50 -7.53 -6.77
CA LEU A 43 -7.92 -8.77 -6.25
C LEU A 43 -8.81 -9.46 -5.21
N GLY A 44 -9.77 -8.76 -4.61
CA GLY A 44 -10.70 -9.34 -3.65
C GLY A 44 -9.97 -10.03 -2.49
N ASN A 45 -10.17 -11.34 -2.33
CA ASN A 45 -9.48 -12.13 -1.29
C ASN A 45 -8.00 -12.38 -1.59
N ASP A 46 -7.56 -12.31 -2.84
CA ASP A 46 -6.17 -12.58 -3.24
C ASP A 46 -5.21 -11.45 -2.81
N ILE A 47 -5.74 -10.26 -2.51
CA ILE A 47 -4.96 -9.16 -1.90
C ILE A 47 -4.33 -9.60 -0.57
N GLY A 48 -4.96 -10.54 0.16
CA GLY A 48 -4.46 -11.04 1.44
C GLY A 48 -3.12 -11.77 1.29
N VAL A 49 -2.94 -12.54 0.23
CA VAL A 49 -1.67 -13.24 -0.07
C VAL A 49 -0.57 -12.24 -0.41
N LEU A 50 -0.92 -11.22 -1.20
CA LEU A 50 -0.03 -10.11 -1.57
C LEU A 50 0.41 -9.31 -0.34
N LEU A 51 -0.53 -8.95 0.54
CA LEU A 51 -0.26 -8.26 1.79
C LEU A 51 0.63 -9.09 2.73
N LEU A 52 0.36 -10.39 2.87
CA LEU A 52 1.16 -11.30 3.69
C LEU A 52 2.61 -11.42 3.16
N ALA A 53 2.79 -11.43 1.83
CA ALA A 53 4.10 -11.44 1.21
C ALA A 53 4.87 -10.13 1.46
N LEU A 54 4.17 -9.00 1.40
CA LEU A 54 4.73 -7.67 1.64
C LEU A 54 5.14 -7.47 3.11
N GLU A 55 4.30 -7.85 4.08
CA GLU A 55 4.65 -7.82 5.51
C GLU A 55 5.89 -8.68 5.81
N LYS A 56 5.99 -9.87 5.23
CA LYS A 56 7.17 -10.75 5.38
C LYS A 56 8.44 -10.16 4.76
N CYS A 57 8.33 -9.36 3.70
CA CYS A 57 9.47 -8.65 3.12
C CYS A 57 9.90 -7.45 3.97
N SER A 58 8.94 -6.71 4.55
CA SER A 58 9.24 -5.56 5.42
C SER A 58 9.77 -5.97 6.80
N SER A 59 9.34 -7.12 7.33
CA SER A 59 9.80 -7.61 8.65
C SER A 59 11.18 -8.29 8.63
N LYS A 60 11.81 -8.44 7.46
CA LYS A 60 13.16 -9.01 7.28
C LYS A 60 14.27 -7.95 7.16
N ARG A 61 14.04 -6.73 7.63
CA ARG A 61 15.08 -5.69 7.75
C ARG A 61 15.48 -5.46 9.18
#